data_AF-A0A7S2HI44-F1
#
_entry.id   AF-A0A7S2HI44-F1
#
_cell.length_a   1.000
_cell.length_b   1.000
_cell.length_c   1.000
_cell.angle_alpha   90.00
_cell.angle_beta   90.00
_cell.angle_gamma   90.00
#
_symmetry.space_group_name_H-M   'P 1'
#
loop_
_entity.id
_entity.type
_entity.pdbx_description
1 polymer ?
#
loop_
_entity_poly.entity_id
_entity_poly.type
_entity_poly.pdbx_seq_one_letter_code
_entity_poly.pdbx_strand_id
1 'polypeptide(L)'
;ISRPVLICAVTSFARTLQQGMQVEVLLDDGSGLWVIASVDSEVVELRLNTEGAESVIPFQLMDKVCSAGEVEAMVGFTLQLEPFLDERCCTLITRNSGSVTFRFDSARHCEYF
;
A
#
# COMPACT_ATOMS: atom_id res chain seq x y z
N ILE A 1 17.42 -13.53 -7.00
CA ILE A 1 16.51 -13.45 -8.18
C ILE A 1 17.30 -12.83 -9.33
N SER A 2 17.20 -13.37 -10.55
CA SER A 2 17.86 -12.74 -11.69
C SER A 2 17.09 -11.48 -12.13
N ARG A 3 17.79 -10.46 -12.63
CA ARG A 3 17.18 -9.19 -13.06
C ARG A 3 15.96 -9.36 -14.01
N PRO A 4 15.98 -10.27 -15.00
CA PRO A 4 14.82 -10.48 -15.88
C PRO A 4 13.58 -11.00 -15.13
N VAL A 5 13.79 -11.89 -14.16
CA VAL A 5 12.69 -12.47 -13.36
C VAL A 5 12.04 -11.41 -12.49
N LEU A 6 12.83 -10.49 -11.90
CA LEU A 6 12.29 -9.37 -11.12
C LEU A 6 11.45 -8.43 -11.99
N ILE A 7 11.95 -8.06 -13.17
CA ILE A 7 11.21 -7.20 -14.11
C ILE A 7 9.87 -7.84 -14.48
N CYS A 8 9.85 -9.13 -14.80
CA CYS A 8 8.61 -9.84 -15.10
C CYS A 8 7.64 -9.86 -13.92
N ALA A 9 8.13 -10.07 -12.70
CA ALA A 9 7.30 -10.09 -11.50
C ALA A 9 6.69 -8.71 -11.22
N VAL A 10 7.50 -7.65 -11.22
CA VAL A 10 7.03 -6.26 -11.02
C VAL A 10 6.08 -5.82 -12.12
N THR A 11 6.36 -6.17 -13.39
CA THR A 11 5.46 -5.85 -14.51
C THR A 11 4.11 -6.55 -14.36
N SER A 12 4.12 -7.80 -13.88
CA SER A 12 2.88 -8.54 -13.64
C SER A 12 2.10 -7.94 -12.48
N PHE A 13 2.80 -7.59 -11.38
CA PHE A 13 2.22 -6.89 -10.25
C PHE A 13 1.56 -5.57 -10.65
N ALA A 14 2.28 -4.72 -11.39
CA ALA A 14 1.76 -3.44 -11.87
C ALA A 14 0.51 -3.61 -12.74
N ARG A 15 0.49 -4.63 -13.61
CA ARG A 15 -0.71 -4.95 -14.42
C ARG A 15 -1.88 -5.41 -13.56
N THR A 16 -1.64 -6.24 -12.55
CA THR A 16 -2.67 -6.67 -11.60
C THR A 16 -3.21 -5.48 -10.82
N LEU A 17 -2.34 -4.58 -10.35
CA LEU A 17 -2.75 -3.35 -9.67
C LEU A 17 -3.58 -2.46 -10.60
N GLN A 18 -3.20 -2.27 -11.86
CA GLN A 18 -4.01 -1.53 -12.84
C GLN A 18 -5.41 -2.12 -13.07
N GLN A 19 -5.57 -3.44 -12.93
CA GLN A 19 -6.86 -4.12 -13.09
C GLN A 19 -7.72 -4.10 -11.82
N GLY A 20 -7.17 -3.64 -10.70
CA GLY A 20 -7.77 -3.81 -9.38
C GLY A 20 -7.21 -5.06 -8.69
N MET A 21 -6.55 -4.83 -7.57
CA MET A 21 -6.03 -5.85 -6.69
C MET A 21 -6.72 -5.75 -5.33
N GLN A 22 -7.21 -6.89 -4.84
CA GLN A 22 -7.75 -6.95 -3.48
C GLN A 22 -6.60 -6.84 -2.48
N VAL A 23 -6.69 -5.85 -1.60
CA VAL A 23 -5.73 -5.62 -0.51
C VAL A 23 -6.50 -5.26 0.75
N GLU A 24 -5.88 -5.46 1.90
CA GLU A 24 -6.46 -5.07 3.17
C GLU A 24 -5.87 -3.74 3.61
N VAL A 25 -6.71 -2.80 4.01
CA VAL A 25 -6.28 -1.56 4.66
C VAL A 25 -6.40 -1.76 6.17
N LEU A 26 -5.30 -1.62 6.89
CA LEU A 26 -5.28 -1.67 8.34
C LEU A 26 -5.75 -0.32 8.92
N LEU A 27 -6.70 -0.39 9.84
CA LEU A 27 -7.27 0.75 10.57
C LEU A 27 -6.59 0.90 11.93
N ASP A 28 -6.68 2.08 12.55
CA ASP A 28 -5.96 2.40 13.80
C ASP A 28 -6.23 1.44 14.97
N ASP A 29 -7.37 0.74 14.96
CA ASP A 29 -7.74 -0.28 15.96
C ASP A 29 -7.17 -1.69 15.69
N GLY A 30 -6.37 -1.83 14.62
CA GLY A 30 -5.81 -3.09 14.16
C GLY A 30 -6.75 -3.95 13.30
N SER A 31 -8.00 -3.50 13.10
CA SER A 31 -8.92 -4.17 12.19
C SER A 31 -8.53 -3.92 10.73
N GLY A 32 -8.95 -4.84 9.86
CA GLY A 32 -8.68 -4.77 8.43
C GLY A 32 -9.94 -4.52 7.62
N LEU A 33 -9.83 -3.63 6.65
CA LEU A 33 -10.86 -3.34 5.66
C LEU A 33 -10.39 -3.82 4.28
N TRP A 34 -11.09 -4.80 3.69
CA TRP A 34 -10.79 -5.24 2.33
C TRP A 34 -11.22 -4.19 1.31
N VAL A 35 -10.30 -3.80 0.43
CA VAL A 35 -10.52 -2.83 -0.64
C VAL A 35 -9.98 -3.38 -1.96
N ILE A 36 -10.49 -2.88 -3.08
CA ILE A 36 -9.86 -3.03 -4.39
C ILE A 36 -8.99 -1.81 -4.64
N ALA A 37 -7.68 -2.00 -4.57
CA ALA A 37 -6.68 -1.00 -4.91
C ALA A 37 -6.39 -1.04 -6.41
N SER A 38 -6.40 0.12 -7.07
CA SER A 38 -6.03 0.22 -8.48
C SER A 38 -5.30 1.50 -8.80
N VAL A 39 -4.48 1.48 -9.83
CA VAL A 39 -3.88 2.69 -10.40
C VAL A 39 -4.42 2.91 -11.80
N ASP A 40 -4.55 4.16 -12.19
CA ASP A 40 -5.00 4.52 -13.53
C ASP A 40 -3.92 4.19 -14.59
N SER A 41 -4.29 4.28 -15.88
CA SER A 41 -3.37 3.95 -16.99
C SER A 41 -2.17 4.89 -17.08
N GLU A 42 -2.30 6.12 -16.60
CA GLU A 42 -1.23 7.12 -16.60
C GLU A 42 -0.40 7.06 -15.30
N VAL A 43 -0.82 6.25 -14.31
CA VAL A 43 -0.11 6.02 -13.05
C VAL A 43 0.08 7.34 -12.30
N VAL A 44 -1.00 8.11 -12.17
CA VAL A 44 -1.05 9.40 -11.48
C VAL A 44 -1.80 9.35 -10.16
N GLU A 45 -2.64 8.35 -9.95
CA GLU A 45 -3.44 8.20 -8.74
C GLU A 45 -3.65 6.74 -8.33
N LEU A 46 -3.73 6.49 -7.02
CA LEU A 46 -4.17 5.24 -6.43
C LEU A 46 -5.63 5.39 -5.99
N ARG A 47 -6.48 4.51 -6.51
CA ARG A 47 -7.90 4.41 -6.18
C ARG A 47 -8.13 3.23 -5.26
N LEU A 48 -8.80 3.47 -4.14
CA LEU A 48 -9.22 2.46 -3.18
C LEU A 48 -10.74 2.38 -3.21
N ASN A 49 -11.26 1.23 -3.65
CA ASN A 49 -12.69 0.99 -3.78
C ASN A 49 -13.16 0.02 -2.70
N THR A 50 -14.18 0.41 -1.94
CA THR A 50 -14.93 -0.44 -1.00
C THR A 50 -16.35 -0.66 -1.50
N GLU A 51 -17.11 -1.53 -0.82
CA GLU A 51 -18.56 -1.64 -1.03
C GLU A 51 -19.26 -0.36 -0.54
N GLY A 52 -19.29 0.67 -1.38
CA GLY A 52 -20.07 1.89 -1.16
C GLY A 52 -19.26 3.18 -1.10
N ALA A 53 -17.94 3.13 -1.19
CA ALA A 53 -17.10 4.33 -1.29
C ALA A 53 -15.89 4.14 -2.21
N GLU A 54 -15.45 5.24 -2.80
CA GLU A 54 -14.17 5.35 -3.50
C GLU A 54 -13.34 6.41 -2.79
N SER A 55 -12.06 6.11 -2.58
CA SER A 55 -11.06 7.07 -2.14
C SER A 55 -9.97 7.16 -3.19
N VAL A 56 -9.51 8.38 -3.49
CA VAL A 56 -8.49 8.64 -4.51
C VAL A 56 -7.31 9.34 -3.87
N ILE A 57 -6.11 8.79 -4.09
CA ILE A 57 -4.85 9.30 -3.57
C ILE A 57 -3.96 9.68 -4.76
N PRO A 58 -3.88 10.97 -5.13
CA PRO A 58 -2.97 11.44 -6.16
C PRO A 58 -1.51 11.22 -5.75
N PHE A 59 -0.68 10.70 -6.67
CA PHE A 59 0.74 10.44 -6.43
C PHE A 59 1.55 11.69 -6.15
N GLN A 60 1.10 12.84 -6.64
CA GLN A 60 1.70 14.14 -6.33
C GLN A 60 1.58 14.52 -4.84
N LEU A 61 0.63 13.92 -4.12
CA LEU A 61 0.42 14.09 -2.68
C LEU A 61 1.11 12.99 -1.86
N MET A 62 1.62 11.94 -2.49
CA MET A 62 2.41 10.93 -1.79
C MET A 62 3.77 11.52 -1.41
N ASP A 63 4.16 11.28 -0.16
CA ASP A 63 5.47 11.70 0.34
C ASP A 63 6.44 10.52 0.38
N LYS A 64 6.01 9.42 1.00
CA LYS A 64 6.83 8.23 1.18
C LYS A 64 5.98 6.96 1.25
N VAL A 65 6.52 5.85 0.72
CA VAL A 65 6.08 4.48 1.03
C VAL A 65 7.10 3.89 1.99
N CYS A 66 6.62 3.33 3.09
CA CYS A 66 7.43 2.73 4.15
C CYS A 66 7.06 1.27 4.32
N SER A 67 8.04 0.39 4.44
CA SER A 67 7.84 -0.95 5.00
C SER A 67 7.48 -0.89 6.49
N ALA A 68 6.92 -1.97 7.05
CA ALA A 68 6.65 -2.08 8.48
C ALA A 68 7.86 -1.69 9.36
N GLY A 69 9.05 -2.20 9.06
CA GLY A 69 10.27 -1.88 9.82
C GLY A 69 10.71 -0.43 9.70
N GLU A 70 10.43 0.24 8.57
CA GLU A 70 10.69 1.68 8.45
C GLU A 70 9.69 2.52 9.25
N VAL A 71 8.46 2.04 9.39
CA VAL A 71 7.43 2.67 10.23
C VAL A 71 7.81 2.61 11.71
N GLU A 72 8.18 1.43 12.20
CA GLU A 72 8.65 1.23 13.58
C GLU A 72 9.87 2.09 13.93
N ALA A 73 10.74 2.38 12.94
CA ALA A 73 11.92 3.20 13.13
C ALA A 73 11.66 4.71 13.10
N MET A 74 10.47 5.17 12.69
CA MET A 74 10.16 6.61 12.57
C MET A 74 9.82 7.23 13.92
N VAL A 75 10.76 7.99 14.47
CA VAL A 75 10.58 8.74 15.72
C VAL A 75 9.45 9.78 15.55
N GLY A 76 8.41 9.67 16.38
CA GLY A 76 7.27 10.60 16.39
C GLY A 76 6.12 10.23 15.45
N PHE A 77 6.25 9.12 14.72
CA PHE A 77 5.16 8.56 13.92
C PHE A 77 4.43 7.50 14.75
N THR A 78 3.62 7.96 15.71
CA THR A 78 2.85 7.06 16.58
C THR A 78 1.64 6.53 15.81
N LEU A 79 1.85 5.49 15.01
CA LEU A 79 0.74 4.67 14.55
C LEU A 79 0.32 3.77 15.72
N GLN A 80 -0.93 3.86 16.15
CA GLN A 80 -1.54 2.86 17.05
C GLN A 80 -1.49 1.43 16.45
N LEU A 81 -1.09 1.35 15.17
CA LEU A 81 -0.93 0.14 14.39
C LEU A 81 0.34 -0.68 14.65
N GLU A 82 1.38 -0.18 15.33
CA GLU A 82 2.65 -0.92 15.55
C GLU A 82 2.47 -2.40 15.93
N PRO A 83 1.58 -2.78 16.88
CA PRO A 83 1.41 -4.19 17.26
C PRO A 83 0.84 -5.09 16.17
N PHE A 84 0.28 -4.51 15.11
CA PHE A 84 -0.43 -5.20 14.03
C PHE A 84 0.35 -5.21 12.71
N LEU A 85 1.51 -4.54 12.65
CA LEU A 85 2.37 -4.52 11.48
C LEU A 85 3.11 -5.86 11.34
N ASP A 86 3.23 -6.33 10.10
CA ASP A 86 4.04 -7.48 9.74
C ASP A 86 4.78 -7.25 8.41
N GLU A 87 5.56 -8.22 7.94
CA GLU A 87 6.35 -8.13 6.70
C GLU A 87 5.51 -7.95 5.42
N ARG A 88 4.18 -8.10 5.50
CA ARG A 88 3.25 -7.89 4.38
C ARG A 88 2.67 -6.48 4.39
N CYS A 89 3.04 -5.66 5.37
CA CYS A 89 2.52 -4.32 5.55
C CYS A 89 3.43 -3.26 4.92
N CYS A 90 2.83 -2.38 4.10
CA CYS A 90 3.44 -1.10 3.73
C CYS A 90 2.52 0.06 4.12
N THR A 91 3.12 1.17 4.51
CA THR A 91 2.42 2.39 4.88
C THR A 91 2.73 3.47 3.86
N LEU A 92 1.69 3.96 3.21
CA LEU A 92 1.75 5.14 2.38
C LEU A 92 1.52 6.39 3.22
N ILE A 93 2.46 7.31 3.21
CA ILE A 93 2.38 8.61 3.88
C ILE A 93 2.08 9.68 2.83
N THR A 94 1.04 10.50 3.07
CA THR A 94 0.70 11.63 2.22
C THR A 94 1.13 12.95 2.87
N ARG A 95 1.44 13.96 2.05
CA ARG A 95 1.90 15.28 2.51
C ARG A 95 0.86 16.06 3.33
N ASN A 96 -0.43 15.74 3.17
CA ASN A 96 -1.52 16.61 3.60
C ASN A 96 -2.58 15.94 4.48
N SER A 97 -2.60 14.61 4.64
CA SER A 97 -3.82 13.95 5.11
C SER A 97 -3.64 12.63 5.88
N GLY A 98 -2.40 12.27 6.25
CA GLY A 98 -2.14 11.13 7.12
C GLY A 98 -1.48 9.96 6.40
N SER A 99 -1.80 8.75 6.84
CA SER A 99 -1.19 7.53 6.33
C SER A 99 -2.21 6.43 6.11
N VAL A 100 -1.96 5.58 5.11
CA VAL A 100 -2.75 4.39 4.84
C VAL A 100 -1.82 3.19 4.88
N THR A 101 -2.12 2.22 5.73
CA THR A 101 -1.34 0.98 5.82
C THR A 101 -2.06 -0.12 5.05
N PHE A 102 -1.40 -0.68 4.06
CA PHE A 102 -1.85 -1.82 3.28
C PHE A 102 -1.21 -3.09 3.80
N ARG A 103 -1.99 -4.15 3.95
CA ARG A 103 -1.52 -5.51 4.17
C ARG A 103 -1.82 -6.35 2.93
N PHE A 104 -0.77 -6.84 2.28
CA PHE A 104 -0.87 -7.66 1.07
C PHE A 104 -0.91 -9.15 1.41
N ASP A 105 -1.23 -9.98 0.41
CA ASP A 105 -1.22 -11.44 0.54
C ASP A 105 0.16 -12.02 0.89
N SER A 106 1.24 -11.34 0.46
CA SER A 106 2.61 -11.79 0.69
C SER A 106 3.58 -10.63 0.85
N ALA A 107 4.70 -10.87 1.57
CA ALA A 107 5.78 -9.90 1.71
C ALA A 107 6.33 -9.44 0.34
N ARG A 108 6.33 -10.32 -0.66
CA ARG A 108 6.77 -9.97 -2.01
C ARG A 108 5.87 -8.97 -2.71
N HIS A 109 4.55 -9.05 -2.51
CA HIS A 109 3.63 -8.05 -3.07
C HIS A 109 3.85 -6.69 -2.41
N CYS A 110 4.13 -6.68 -1.10
CA CYS A 110 4.55 -5.48 -0.39
C CYS A 110 5.86 -4.89 -0.93
N GLU A 111 6.85 -5.73 -1.29
CA GLU A 111 8.12 -5.28 -1.89
C GLU A 111 7.96 -4.71 -3.32
N TYR A 112 6.91 -5.11 -4.05
CA TYR A 112 6.69 -4.63 -5.42
C TYR A 112 5.86 -3.35 -5.50
N PHE A 113 5.16 -3.01 -4.42
CA PHE A 113 4.35 -1.80 -4.29
C PHE A 113 5.21 -0.58 -3.99
#